data_AF-A0A199W845-F1
#
_entry.id   AF-A0A199W845-F1
#
_cell.length_a   1.000
_cell.length_b   1.000
_cell.length_c   1.000
_cell.angle_alpha   90.00
_cell.angle_beta   90.00
_cell.angle_gamma   90.00
#
_symmetry.space_group_name_H-M   'P 1'
#
loop_
_entity.id
_entity.type
_entity.pdbx_description
1 polymer ?
#
loop_
_entity_poly.entity_id
_entity_poly.type
_entity_poly.pdbx_seq_one_letter_code
_entity_poly.pdbx_strand_id
1 'polypeptide(L)'
;MNRKPGDWNCMSCNHLNFSRRDSCQRCHEQRPPAASGANSSFGFGSGGGSDVVRPGDWYCSCGTHNFASRSSCFKCSFPKEDSAVGGCGGDAPRTRARAGWKFGDWICT
;
A
#
# COMPACT_ATOMS: atom_id res chain seq x y z
N MET A 1 40.32 -6.68 10.45
CA MET A 1 38.85 -6.96 10.48
C MET A 1 38.28 -6.60 9.11
N ASN A 2 37.80 -7.58 8.35
CA ASN A 2 37.31 -7.38 6.98
C ASN A 2 35.83 -6.97 7.02
N ARG A 3 35.55 -5.65 7.06
CA ARG A 3 34.20 -5.15 6.77
C ARG A 3 33.85 -5.50 5.34
N LYS A 4 32.77 -6.27 5.14
CA LYS A 4 32.26 -6.57 3.81
C LYS A 4 31.34 -5.43 3.35
N PRO A 5 31.31 -5.12 2.04
CA PRO A 5 30.31 -4.21 1.50
C PRO A 5 28.90 -4.69 1.88
N GLY A 6 28.13 -3.81 2.53
CA GLY A 6 26.77 -4.08 2.98
C GLY A 6 26.62 -4.43 4.46
N ASP A 7 27.71 -4.65 5.21
CA ASP A 7 27.66 -4.77 6.66
C ASP A 7 27.19 -3.43 7.27
N TRP A 8 26.32 -3.51 8.28
CA TRP A 8 25.64 -2.34 8.83
C TRP A 8 25.82 -2.23 10.34
N ASN A 9 25.95 -1.01 10.83
CA ASN A 9 26.00 -0.72 12.26
C ASN A 9 24.59 -0.46 12.77
N CYS A 10 24.22 -1.12 13.87
CA CYS A 10 22.95 -0.85 14.54
C CYS A 10 22.93 0.55 15.13
N MET A 11 21.86 1.33 14.91
CA MET A 11 21.75 2.69 15.45
C MET A 11 21.51 2.73 16.96
N SER A 12 20.92 1.67 17.53
CA SER A 12 20.60 1.61 18.97
C SER A 12 21.79 1.22 19.84
N CYS A 13 22.66 0.32 19.36
CA CYS A 13 23.78 -0.21 20.16
C CYS A 13 25.15 -0.15 19.46
N ASN A 14 25.22 0.43 18.27
CA ASN A 14 26.43 0.55 17.42
C ASN A 14 27.15 -0.78 17.11
N HIS A 15 26.47 -1.91 17.29
CA HIS A 15 27.03 -3.22 16.96
C HIS A 15 27.11 -3.42 15.45
N LEU A 16 28.24 -3.92 14.96
CA LEU A 16 28.43 -4.28 13.55
C LEU A 16 27.70 -5.59 13.24
N ASN A 17 26.74 -5.54 12.33
CA ASN A 17 25.97 -6.69 11.85
C ASN A 17 26.32 -6.99 10.39
N PHE A 18 26.28 -8.27 10.04
CA PHE A 18 26.49 -8.71 8.67
C PHE A 18 25.35 -8.29 7.75
N SER A 19 25.67 -8.00 6.49
CA SER A 19 24.72 -7.57 5.45
C SER A 19 23.51 -8.48 5.26
N ARG A 20 23.66 -9.79 5.51
CA ARG A 20 22.62 -10.82 5.42
C ARG A 20 21.58 -10.79 6.54
N ARG A 21 21.78 -9.96 7.57
CA ARG A 21 20.89 -9.89 8.72
C ARG A 21 20.01 -8.67 8.62
N ASP A 22 18.71 -8.88 8.81
CA ASP A 22 17.71 -7.82 8.89
C ASP A 22 17.45 -7.34 10.32
N SER A 23 18.11 -7.95 11.31
CA SER A 23 18.03 -7.57 12.72
C SER A 23 19.38 -7.65 13.43
N CYS A 24 19.54 -6.84 14.46
CA CYS A 24 20.78 -6.72 15.22
C CYS A 24 21.03 -7.98 16.06
N GLN A 25 22.27 -8.45 16.09
CA GLN A 25 22.68 -9.61 16.90
C GLN A 25 22.72 -9.40 18.40
N ARG A 26 22.83 -8.15 18.88
CA ARG A 26 22.85 -7.85 20.32
C ARG A 26 21.48 -7.48 20.87
N CYS A 27 20.76 -6.60 20.17
CA CYS A 27 19.54 -6.00 20.67
C CYS A 27 18.29 -6.37 19.86
N HIS A 28 18.43 -7.18 18.81
CA HIS A 28 17.33 -7.60 17.92
C HIS A 28 16.59 -6.48 17.19
N GLU A 29 17.11 -5.24 17.26
CA GLU A 29 16.58 -4.10 16.54
C GLU A 29 16.64 -4.32 15.02
N GLN A 30 15.61 -3.88 14.30
CA GLN A 30 15.58 -4.05 12.85
C GLN A 30 16.66 -3.22 12.16
N ARG A 31 17.16 -3.73 11.04
CA ARG A 31 18.11 -3.00 10.19
C ARG A 31 17.44 -1.70 9.74
N PRO A 32 18.02 -0.54 10.07
CA PRO A 32 17.48 0.72 9.60
C PRO A 32 17.55 0.72 8.06
N PRO A 33 16.49 1.20 7.37
CA PRO A 33 16.52 1.37 5.93
C PRO A 33 17.73 2.25 5.60
N ALA A 34 18.56 1.80 4.65
CA ALA A 34 19.86 2.39 4.39
C ALA A 34 19.72 3.91 4.19
N ALA A 35 20.27 4.68 5.13
CA ALA A 35 20.29 6.14 5.08
C ALA A 35 21.30 6.62 4.03
N SER A 36 20.98 6.42 2.75
CA SER A 36 21.41 7.31 1.68
C SER A 36 20.39 8.44 1.65
N GLY A 37 20.79 9.61 2.15
CA GLY A 37 19.88 10.71 2.43
C GLY A 37 19.07 11.17 1.21
N ALA A 38 17.78 11.41 1.44
CA ALA A 38 17.08 12.64 1.08
C ALA A 38 15.61 12.48 1.48
N ASN A 39 15.14 13.48 2.22
CA ASN A 39 13.80 14.08 2.23
C ASN A 39 12.66 13.29 1.53
N SER A 40 11.61 13.02 2.32
CA SER A 40 10.20 12.89 1.94
C SER A 40 9.86 12.54 0.48
N SER A 41 9.24 11.37 0.34
CA SER A 41 8.05 11.22 -0.52
C SER A 41 8.20 10.98 -2.02
N PHE A 42 9.16 10.24 -2.56
CA PHE A 42 8.99 9.64 -3.91
C PHE A 42 9.72 8.29 -4.00
N GLY A 43 8.96 7.20 -3.93
CA GLY A 43 9.49 5.82 -3.99
C GLY A 43 9.68 5.33 -5.41
N PHE A 44 10.70 4.49 -5.64
CA PHE A 44 10.77 3.56 -6.78
C PHE A 44 11.61 2.33 -6.40
N GLY A 45 10.99 1.41 -5.67
CA GLY A 45 11.41 0.01 -5.59
C GLY A 45 10.42 -0.82 -6.40
N SER A 46 10.85 -1.30 -7.56
CA SER A 46 10.11 -2.19 -8.44
C SER A 46 9.91 -3.56 -7.78
N GLY A 47 8.94 -3.63 -6.87
CA GLY A 47 8.25 -4.84 -6.44
C GLY A 47 6.76 -4.56 -6.60
N GLY A 48 6.19 -5.06 -7.70
CA GLY A 48 4.88 -4.66 -8.18
C GLY A 48 3.77 -4.71 -7.13
N GLY A 49 3.12 -3.55 -6.98
CA GLY A 49 1.70 -3.42 -6.66
C GLY A 49 1.37 -3.38 -5.18
N SER A 50 1.25 -2.19 -4.60
CA SER A 50 0.47 -1.96 -3.36
C SER A 50 0.14 -0.49 -3.03
N ASP A 51 0.46 0.50 -3.87
CA ASP A 51 -0.01 1.89 -3.59
C ASP A 51 -1.40 2.15 -4.17
N VAL A 52 -1.86 1.27 -5.06
CA VAL A 52 -3.20 1.30 -5.65
C VAL A 52 -4.05 0.28 -4.90
N VAL A 53 -4.75 0.75 -3.87
CA VAL A 53 -5.86 0.04 -3.23
C VAL A 53 -6.81 -0.41 -4.34
N ARG A 54 -7.07 -1.71 -4.46
CA ARG A 54 -7.94 -2.20 -5.53
C ARG A 54 -9.35 -1.68 -5.29
N PRO A 55 -10.15 -1.43 -6.35
CA PRO A 55 -11.56 -1.10 -6.18
C PRO A 55 -12.26 -2.13 -5.30
N GLY A 56 -12.80 -1.69 -4.16
CA GLY A 56 -13.46 -2.54 -3.16
C GLY A 56 -12.62 -2.84 -1.93
N ASP A 57 -11.30 -2.74 -1.99
CA ASP A 57 -10.46 -2.79 -0.80
C ASP A 57 -10.70 -1.52 0.06
N TRP A 58 -10.65 -1.67 1.38
CA TRP A 58 -11.05 -0.62 2.31
C TRP A 58 -10.07 -0.47 3.47
N TYR A 59 -9.90 0.75 3.95
CA TYR A 59 -9.13 1.02 5.16
C TYR A 59 -10.03 1.04 6.37
N CYS A 60 -9.62 0.35 7.42
CA CYS A 60 -10.25 0.48 8.72
C CYS A 60 -9.72 1.76 9.41
N SER A 61 -10.53 2.36 10.29
CA SER A 61 -10.14 3.51 11.11
C SER A 61 -8.91 3.26 11.99
N CYS A 62 -8.52 2.00 12.22
CA CYS A 62 -7.26 1.64 12.88
C CYS A 62 -6.02 1.76 11.98
N GLY A 63 -6.16 2.26 10.74
CA GLY A 63 -5.07 2.47 9.78
C GLY A 63 -4.66 1.21 9.01
N THR A 64 -5.43 0.12 9.12
CA THR A 64 -5.10 -1.16 8.49
C THR A 64 -5.91 -1.39 7.21
N HIS A 65 -5.24 -1.86 6.15
CA HIS A 65 -5.85 -2.22 4.87
C HIS A 65 -6.58 -3.57 4.95
N ASN A 66 -7.81 -3.64 4.45
CA ASN A 66 -8.60 -4.86 4.36
C ASN A 66 -9.00 -5.14 2.91
N PHE A 67 -9.01 -6.41 2.54
CA PHE A 67 -9.44 -6.85 1.21
C PHE A 67 -10.96 -6.71 1.04
N ALA A 68 -11.41 -6.44 -0.18
CA ALA A 68 -12.83 -6.26 -0.55
C ALA A 68 -13.75 -7.41 -0.13
N SER A 69 -13.23 -8.62 -0.04
CA SER A 69 -13.97 -9.81 0.41
C SER A 69 -14.31 -9.81 1.90
N ARG A 70 -13.69 -8.92 2.70
CA ARG A 70 -13.89 -8.86 4.15
C ARG A 70 -14.98 -7.87 4.51
N SER A 71 -15.96 -8.35 5.27
CA SER A 71 -16.99 -7.53 5.93
C SER A 71 -16.54 -6.90 7.25
N SER A 72 -15.41 -7.35 7.80
CA SER A 72 -14.84 -6.82 9.04
C SER A 72 -13.30 -6.77 9.00
N CYS A 73 -12.73 -5.86 9.80
CA CYS A 73 -11.31 -5.63 9.85
C CYS A 73 -10.57 -6.85 10.41
N PHE A 74 -9.49 -7.28 9.75
CA PHE A 74 -8.73 -8.45 10.21
C PHE A 74 -8.00 -8.23 11.54
N LYS A 75 -7.75 -6.97 11.89
CA LYS A 75 -6.97 -6.58 13.08
C LYS A 75 -7.87 -6.36 14.30
N CYS A 76 -8.97 -5.63 14.12
CA CYS A 76 -9.82 -5.16 15.22
C CYS A 76 -11.28 -5.63 15.11
N SER A 77 -11.63 -6.42 14.10
CA SER A 77 -12.97 -6.98 13.89
C SER A 77 -14.10 -5.96 13.69
N PHE A 78 -13.79 -4.66 13.56
CA PHE A 78 -14.77 -3.64 13.24
C PHE A 78 -15.40 -3.90 11.87
N PRO A 79 -16.72 -3.76 11.72
CA PRO A 79 -17.37 -3.93 10.43
C PRO A 79 -16.91 -2.84 9.45
N LYS A 80 -16.93 -3.18 8.17
CA LYS A 80 -16.79 -2.20 7.08
C LYS A 80 -17.91 -1.17 7.23
N GLU A 81 -17.58 0.12 7.32
CA GLU A 81 -18.59 1.16 7.20
C GLU A 81 -19.10 1.19 5.76
N ASP A 82 -20.39 0.97 5.56
CA ASP A 82 -21.03 1.18 4.25
C ASP A 82 -21.59 2.61 4.27
N SER A 83 -20.69 3.59 4.24
CA SER A 83 -21.06 4.99 4.11
C SER A 83 -21.55 5.23 2.68
N ALA A 84 -22.87 5.17 2.55
CA ALA A 84 -23.65 5.44 1.35
C ALA A 84 -23.24 6.74 0.63
N VAL A 85 -22.63 6.61 -0.56
CA VAL A 85 -22.98 7.51 -1.67
C VAL A 85 -24.14 6.84 -2.41
N GLY A 86 -25.32 7.41 -2.22
CA GLY A 86 -26.61 6.75 -2.40
C GLY A 86 -26.92 6.25 -3.81
N GLY A 87 -27.63 5.13 -3.84
CA GLY A 87 -28.53 4.79 -4.95
C GLY A 87 -29.96 5.26 -4.65
N CYS A 88 -30.53 6.04 -5.56
CA CYS A 88 -31.94 6.03 -6.03
C CYS A 88 -32.03 7.08 -7.16
N GLY A 89 -32.50 6.84 -8.38
CA GLY A 89 -33.79 6.25 -8.79
C GLY A 89 -34.64 7.39 -9.37
N GLY A 90 -34.83 7.44 -10.70
CA GLY A 90 -35.65 8.46 -11.38
C GLY A 90 -35.59 8.43 -12.92
N ASP A 91 -36.42 7.58 -13.53
CA ASP A 91 -37.22 7.76 -14.77
C ASP A 91 -37.30 9.23 -15.30
N ALA A 92 -37.19 9.57 -16.60
CA ALA A 92 -37.72 8.97 -17.83
C ALA A 92 -37.02 9.58 -19.10
N PRO A 93 -37.55 9.48 -20.36
CA PRO A 93 -36.87 8.82 -21.48
C PRO A 93 -36.48 9.73 -22.66
N ARG A 94 -35.93 9.10 -23.72
CA ARG A 94 -35.69 9.59 -25.11
C ARG A 94 -34.28 10.18 -25.27
N THR A 95 -33.39 9.65 -26.09
CA THR A 95 -33.56 9.14 -27.46
C THR A 95 -32.48 8.11 -27.81
N ARG A 96 -32.86 7.10 -28.60
CA ARG A 96 -31.97 6.08 -29.17
C ARG A 96 -30.79 6.72 -29.92
N ALA A 97 -29.57 6.50 -29.43
CA ALA A 97 -28.37 6.53 -30.28
C ALA A 97 -27.25 5.69 -29.63
N ARG A 98 -27.10 4.47 -30.18
CA ARG A 98 -25.93 3.56 -30.14
C ARG A 98 -25.44 3.10 -28.76
N ALA A 99 -25.79 1.86 -28.45
CA ALA A 99 -25.21 1.09 -27.36
C ALA A 99 -23.67 1.03 -27.49
N GLY A 100 -22.98 1.49 -26.44
CA GLY A 100 -21.59 1.09 -26.18
C GLY A 100 -20.53 2.19 -26.03
N TRP A 101 -20.84 3.47 -26.23
CA TRP A 101 -19.81 4.53 -26.23
C TRP A 101 -20.02 5.56 -25.12
N LYS A 102 -18.98 5.83 -24.32
CA LYS A 102 -18.95 6.91 -23.33
C LYS A 102 -17.79 7.87 -23.60
N PHE A 103 -17.95 9.11 -23.12
CA PHE A 103 -16.96 10.15 -23.29
C PHE A 103 -15.65 9.76 -22.58
N GLY A 104 -14.55 9.65 -23.34
CA GLY A 104 -13.24 9.26 -22.80
C GLY A 104 -12.78 7.82 -23.12
N ASP A 105 -13.45 7.09 -23.99
CA ASP A 105 -12.94 5.80 -24.49
C ASP A 105 -11.75 6.04 -25.45
N TRP A 106 -10.51 5.88 -24.96
CA TRP A 106 -9.27 6.03 -25.72
C TRP A 106 -8.92 4.76 -26.51
N ILE A 107 -8.55 4.92 -27.78
CA ILE A 107 -8.16 3.82 -28.68
C ILE A 107 -6.64 3.64 -28.59
N CYS A 108 -6.17 2.41 -28.36
CA CYS A 108 -4.74 2.08 -28.48
C CYS A 108 -4.38 1.88 -29.96
N THR A 109 -3.57 2.77 -30.52
CA THR A 109 -2.81 2.55 -31.77
C THR A 109 -1.37 2.21 -31.45
#